data_AF-A0A3N2P6L6-F1
#
_entry.id   AF-A0A3N2P6L6-F1
#
_cell.length_a   1.000
_cell.length_b   1.000
_cell.length_c   1.000
_cell.angle_alpha   90.00
_cell.angle_beta   90.00
_cell.angle_gamma   90.00
#
_symmetry.space_group_name_H-M   'P 1'
#
loop_
_entity.id
_entity.type
_entity.pdbx_description
1 polymer ?
#
loop_
_entity_poly.entity_id
_entity_poly.type
_entity_poly.pdbx_seq_one_letter_code
_entity_poly.pdbx_strand_id
1 'polypeptide(L)'
;MNLSHLPLRVAIGAYVLNSGLSKVGIAETAAGELHGMAAGAIPPLRGIRPGVFATALAGAEIALGAALLVPVVPSALAGLGLVGFSGGLIRLYWATPGMREPGGPRPTQQGSGLAKDVWLLGAGLTLVLDDLLGRAAGTGRPWGRTIRCRLRRR
;
A
#
# COMPACT_ATOMS: atom_id res chain seq x y z
N MET A 1 -9.48 13.81 -7.35
CA MET A 1 -9.67 12.39 -6.95
C MET A 1 -10.77 11.77 -7.78
N ASN A 2 -10.63 10.50 -8.12
CA ASN A 2 -11.70 9.71 -8.76
C ASN A 2 -12.58 9.07 -7.67
N LEU A 3 -13.91 9.24 -7.75
CA LEU A 3 -14.86 8.69 -6.78
C LEU A 3 -14.79 7.16 -6.70
N SER A 4 -14.44 6.50 -7.80
CA SER A 4 -14.29 5.04 -7.85
C SER A 4 -13.15 4.52 -6.96
N HIS A 5 -12.24 5.39 -6.52
CA HIS A 5 -11.12 5.03 -5.64
C HIS A 5 -11.51 5.07 -4.16
N LEU A 6 -12.63 5.72 -3.81
CA LEU A 6 -13.02 5.95 -2.42
C LEU A 6 -13.18 4.65 -1.62
N PRO A 7 -13.89 3.61 -2.09
CA PRO A 7 -14.03 2.37 -1.31
C PRO A 7 -12.68 1.73 -0.99
N LEU A 8 -11.79 1.67 -1.99
CA LEU A 8 -10.45 1.11 -1.86
C LEU A 8 -9.60 1.93 -0.87
N ARG A 9 -9.59 3.25 -1.02
CA ARG A 9 -8.83 4.17 -0.17
C ARG A 9 -9.33 4.16 1.28
N VAL A 10 -10.64 4.09 1.49
CA VAL A 10 -11.22 4.03 2.83
C VAL A 10 -10.90 2.70 3.50
N ALA A 11 -11.11 1.58 2.83
CA ALA A 11 -10.86 0.25 3.40
C ALA A 11 -9.38 0.08 3.78
N ILE A 12 -8.46 0.38 2.86
CA ILE A 12 -7.02 0.26 3.12
C ILE A 12 -6.57 1.31 4.12
N GLY A 13 -6.99 2.56 3.95
CA GLY A 13 -6.59 3.67 4.81
C GLY A 13 -7.00 3.45 6.26
N ALA A 14 -8.23 3.01 6.51
CA ALA A 14 -8.70 2.69 7.86
C ALA A 14 -7.93 1.52 8.48
N TYR A 15 -7.68 0.45 7.71
CA TYR A 15 -6.93 -0.71 8.19
C TYR A 15 -5.48 -0.35 8.54
N VAL A 16 -4.78 0.37 7.65
CA VAL A 16 -3.39 0.79 7.85
C VAL A 16 -3.28 1.81 8.98
N LEU A 17 -4.23 2.76 9.09
CA LEU A 17 -4.27 3.71 10.19
C LEU A 17 -4.46 3.01 11.54
N ASN A 18 -5.42 2.08 11.63
CA ASN A 18 -5.66 1.30 12.84
C ASN A 18 -4.42 0.47 13.21
N SER A 19 -3.76 -0.14 12.21
CA SER A 19 -2.51 -0.88 12.37
C SER A 19 -1.40 -0.01 12.97
N GLY A 20 -1.25 1.23 12.48
CA GLY A 20 -0.27 2.18 13.00
C GLY A 20 -0.58 2.67 14.41
N LEU A 21 -1.84 3.02 14.69
CA LEU A 21 -2.28 3.43 16.03
C LEU A 21 -2.07 2.32 17.06
N SER A 22 -2.30 1.07 16.68
CA SER A 22 -2.06 -0.10 17.54
C SER A 22 -0.58 -0.34 17.84
N LYS A 23 0.33 0.26 17.05
CA LYS A 23 1.79 0.16 17.24
C LYS A 23 2.39 1.32 18.03
N VAL A 24 1.59 2.32 18.41
CA VAL A 24 2.05 3.42 19.27
C VAL A 24 2.27 2.89 20.69
N GLY A 25 3.49 3.06 21.22
CA GLY A 25 3.81 2.69 22.61
C GLY A 25 3.86 1.18 22.88
N ILE A 26 4.17 0.37 21.85
CA ILE A 26 4.36 -1.07 22.04
C ILE A 26 5.50 -1.37 23.03
N ALA A 27 5.41 -2.52 23.70
CA ALA A 27 6.45 -2.99 24.61
C ALA A 27 7.79 -3.17 23.87
N GLU A 28 8.90 -2.95 24.57
CA GLU A 28 10.26 -3.08 24.01
C GLU A 28 10.53 -4.47 23.42
N THR A 29 9.95 -5.53 23.99
CA THR A 29 10.03 -6.89 23.45
C THR A 29 9.40 -7.00 22.07
N ALA A 30 8.17 -6.49 21.91
CA ALA A 30 7.47 -6.45 20.63
C ALA A 30 8.18 -5.54 19.60
N ALA A 31 8.74 -4.41 20.06
CA ALA A 31 9.56 -3.55 19.21
C ALA A 31 10.83 -4.28 18.73
N GLY A 32 11.46 -5.07 19.60
CA GLY A 32 12.60 -5.93 19.27
C GLY A 32 12.26 -7.00 18.24
N GLU A 33 11.11 -7.65 18.36
CA GLU A 33 10.64 -8.66 17.39
C GLU A 33 10.38 -8.04 16.00
N LEU A 34 9.65 -6.91 15.96
CA LEU A 34 9.38 -6.18 14.73
C LEU A 34 10.67 -5.71 14.06
N HIS A 35 11.59 -5.14 14.84
CA HIS A 35 12.88 -4.68 14.36
C HIS A 35 13.75 -5.84 13.89
N GLY A 36 13.82 -6.94 14.63
CA GLY A 36 14.61 -8.12 14.28
C GLY A 36 14.17 -8.73 12.95
N MET A 37 12.86 -8.83 12.73
CA MET A 37 12.29 -9.26 11.46
C MET A 37 12.69 -8.30 10.33
N ALA A 38 12.50 -6.99 10.51
CA ALA A 38 12.81 -5.99 9.49
C ALA A 38 14.30 -5.88 9.17
N ALA A 39 15.17 -5.91 10.18
CA ALA A 39 16.62 -5.83 10.08
C ALA A 39 17.25 -7.08 9.46
N GLY A 40 16.57 -8.22 9.53
CA GLY A 40 16.91 -9.42 8.77
C GLY A 40 16.82 -9.19 7.26
N ALA A 41 15.76 -8.53 6.79
CA ALA A 41 15.47 -8.32 5.38
C ALA A 41 16.03 -7.01 4.76
N ILE A 42 16.23 -5.98 5.59
CA ILE A 42 16.66 -4.64 5.18
C ILE A 42 17.90 -4.29 6.00
N PRO A 43 19.11 -4.62 5.49
CA PRO A 43 20.36 -4.48 6.25
C PRO A 43 20.61 -3.08 6.86
N PRO A 44 20.24 -1.95 6.19
CA PRO A 44 20.37 -0.62 6.78
C PRO A 44 19.61 -0.41 8.10
N LEU A 45 18.55 -1.19 8.37
CA LEU A 45 17.75 -1.04 9.59
C LEU A 45 18.47 -1.57 10.85
N ARG A 46 19.53 -2.38 10.71
CA ARG A 46 20.27 -2.96 11.84
C ARG A 46 20.87 -1.93 12.79
N GLY A 47 21.24 -0.75 12.27
CA GLY A 47 21.80 0.34 13.08
C GLY A 47 20.76 1.16 13.84
N ILE A 48 19.46 0.93 13.62
CA ILE A 48 18.38 1.69 14.24
C ILE A 48 17.96 0.98 15.53
N ARG A 49 17.75 1.73 16.62
CA ARG A 49 17.23 1.16 17.87
C ARG A 49 15.81 0.63 17.66
N PRO A 50 15.43 -0.54 18.22
CA PRO A 50 14.12 -1.14 18.02
C PRO A 50 12.94 -0.21 18.33
N GLY A 51 12.95 0.49 19.47
CA GLY A 51 11.90 1.46 19.82
C GLY A 51 11.79 2.64 18.84
N VAL A 52 12.92 3.11 18.28
CA VAL A 52 12.92 4.16 17.26
C VAL A 52 12.33 3.65 15.96
N PHE A 53 12.70 2.43 15.55
CA PHE A 53 12.13 1.79 14.36
C PHE A 53 10.62 1.58 14.51
N ALA A 54 10.16 1.05 15.65
CA ALA A 54 8.75 0.83 15.91
C ALA A 54 7.95 2.14 15.87
N THR A 55 8.47 3.21 16.48
CA THR A 55 7.84 4.54 16.46
C THR A 55 7.78 5.10 15.04
N ALA A 56 8.88 4.99 14.28
CA ALA A 56 8.92 5.45 12.89
C ALA A 56 7.96 4.66 11.99
N LEU A 57 7.87 3.34 12.17
CA LEU A 57 6.94 2.46 11.45
C LEU A 57 5.49 2.83 11.77
N ALA A 58 5.14 2.98 13.04
CA ALA A 58 3.81 3.41 13.47
C ALA A 58 3.44 4.78 12.86
N GLY A 59 4.38 5.74 12.91
CA GLY A 59 4.19 7.06 12.29
C GLY A 59 3.99 6.98 10.77
N ALA A 60 4.73 6.12 10.08
CA ALA A 60 4.58 5.90 8.64
C ALA A 60 3.24 5.26 8.29
N GLU A 61 2.78 4.27 9.05
CA GLU A 61 1.46 3.65 8.87
C GLU A 61 0.33 4.66 9.14
N ILE A 62 0.44 5.46 10.20
CA ILE A 62 -0.54 6.51 10.50
C ILE A 62 -0.58 7.54 9.36
N ALA A 63 0.59 8.03 8.92
CA ALA A 63 0.68 9.00 7.84
C ALA A 63 0.11 8.44 6.52
N LEU A 64 0.44 7.20 6.17
CA LEU A 64 -0.07 6.54 4.97
C LEU A 64 -1.58 6.29 5.05
N GLY A 65 -2.07 5.78 6.18
CA GLY A 65 -3.48 5.54 6.42
C GLY A 65 -4.29 6.84 6.36
N ALA A 66 -3.81 7.91 6.98
CA ALA A 66 -4.40 9.23 6.89
C ALA A 66 -4.37 9.79 5.46
N ALA A 67 -3.24 9.63 4.74
CA ALA A 67 -3.13 10.07 3.35
C ALA A 67 -4.11 9.35 2.43
N LEU A 68 -4.39 8.07 2.67
CA LEU A 68 -5.40 7.32 1.94
C LEU A 68 -6.82 7.84 2.25
N LEU A 69 -7.12 8.15 3.51
CA LEU A 69 -8.44 8.63 3.93
C LEU A 69 -8.74 10.08 3.54
N VAL A 70 -7.74 10.96 3.54
CA VAL A 70 -7.93 12.39 3.29
C VAL A 70 -8.09 12.66 1.79
N PRO A 71 -9.22 13.25 1.36
CA PRO A 71 -9.49 13.42 -0.07
C PRO A 71 -8.63 14.51 -0.75
N VAL A 72 -7.94 15.32 0.04
CA VAL A 72 -7.02 16.34 -0.51
C VAL A 72 -5.77 15.69 -1.12
N VAL A 73 -5.42 14.47 -0.69
CA VAL A 73 -4.22 13.79 -1.20
C VAL A 73 -4.50 13.15 -2.57
N PRO A 74 -3.74 13.49 -3.62
CA PRO A 74 -3.86 12.88 -4.94
C PRO A 74 -3.75 11.34 -4.90
N SER A 75 -4.55 10.65 -5.73
CA SER A 75 -4.54 9.18 -5.77
C SER A 75 -3.17 8.61 -6.14
N ALA A 76 -2.44 9.22 -7.09
CA ALA A 76 -1.07 8.76 -7.38
C ALA A 76 -0.13 8.89 -6.19
N LEU A 77 -0.20 9.99 -5.41
CA LEU A 77 0.71 10.16 -4.26
C LEU A 77 0.40 9.14 -3.15
N ALA A 78 -0.87 8.96 -2.81
CA ALA A 78 -1.27 7.93 -1.85
C ALA A 78 -0.93 6.52 -2.36
N GLY A 79 -1.11 6.28 -3.66
CA GLY A 79 -0.75 5.03 -4.33
C GLY A 79 0.75 4.74 -4.30
N LEU A 80 1.60 5.73 -4.58
CA LEU A 80 3.06 5.59 -4.49
C LEU A 80 3.52 5.27 -3.06
N GLY A 81 2.94 5.94 -2.05
CA GLY A 81 3.19 5.62 -0.66
C GLY A 81 2.82 4.17 -0.33
N LEU A 82 1.66 3.72 -0.81
CA LEU A 82 1.20 2.34 -0.62
C LEU A 82 2.07 1.31 -1.35
N VAL A 83 2.55 1.63 -2.56
CA VAL A 83 3.51 0.80 -3.33
C VAL A 83 4.84 0.70 -2.59
N GLY A 84 5.37 1.80 -2.06
CA GLY A 84 6.61 1.79 -1.27
C GLY A 84 6.48 0.93 -0.01
N PHE A 85 5.38 1.12 0.74
CA PHE A 85 5.09 0.36 1.95
C PHE A 85 4.94 -1.15 1.67
N SER A 86 4.08 -1.51 0.72
CA SER A 86 3.85 -2.91 0.34
C SER A 86 5.07 -3.55 -0.31
N GLY A 87 5.88 -2.79 -1.07
CA GLY A 87 7.17 -3.25 -1.58
C GLY A 87 8.14 -3.62 -0.46
N GLY A 88 8.14 -2.88 0.64
CA GLY A 88 8.87 -3.22 1.86
C GLY A 88 8.41 -4.54 2.48
N LEU A 89 7.10 -4.78 2.58
CA LEU A 89 6.52 -6.02 3.09
C LEU A 89 6.83 -7.23 2.18
N ILE A 90 6.75 -7.04 0.87
CA ILE A 90 7.11 -8.08 -0.11
C ILE A 90 8.60 -8.39 0.02
N ARG A 91 9.46 -7.38 0.15
CA ARG A 91 10.90 -7.61 0.41
C ARG A 91 11.11 -8.44 1.69
N LEU A 92 10.36 -8.14 2.75
CA LEU A 92 10.41 -8.88 4.01
C LEU A 92 10.05 -10.36 3.81
N TYR A 93 8.98 -10.62 3.06
CA TYR A 93 8.56 -11.98 2.70
C TYR A 93 9.65 -12.75 1.92
N TRP A 94 10.31 -12.10 0.96
CA TRP A 94 11.32 -12.77 0.13
C TRP A 94 12.65 -12.97 0.84
N ALA A 95 13.07 -12.02 1.67
CA ALA A 95 14.37 -12.02 2.32
C ALA A 95 14.40 -12.80 3.64
N THR A 96 13.25 -13.03 4.28
CA THR A 96 13.18 -13.78 5.54
C THR A 96 13.12 -15.29 5.28
N PRO A 97 14.09 -16.07 5.80
CA PRO A 97 14.07 -17.53 5.69
C PRO A 97 12.81 -18.13 6.34
N GLY A 98 12.29 -19.23 5.78
CA GLY A 98 11.12 -19.93 6.32
C GLY A 98 9.76 -19.33 5.95
N MET A 99 9.72 -18.18 5.25
CA MET A 99 8.47 -17.58 4.76
C MET A 99 7.92 -18.24 3.50
N ARG A 100 8.78 -18.90 2.73
CA ARG A 100 8.44 -19.56 1.45
C ARG A 100 8.74 -21.04 1.50
N GLU A 101 7.90 -21.83 0.83
CA GLU A 101 8.18 -23.23 0.57
C GLU A 101 9.48 -23.36 -0.26
N PRO A 102 10.27 -24.43 -0.04
CA PRO A 102 11.50 -24.65 -0.78
C PRO A 102 11.26 -24.66 -2.30
N GLY A 103 12.05 -23.88 -3.05
CA GLY A 103 12.00 -23.87 -4.51
C GLY A 103 10.83 -23.11 -5.14
N GLY A 104 10.00 -22.40 -4.36
CA GLY A 104 8.83 -21.70 -4.90
C GLY A 104 8.53 -20.32 -4.30
N PRO A 105 7.59 -19.58 -4.91
CA PRO A 105 7.06 -18.32 -4.36
C PRO A 105 5.94 -18.54 -3.34
N ARG A 106 5.53 -19.80 -3.10
CA ARG A 106 4.38 -20.17 -2.29
C ARG A 106 4.66 -19.93 -0.79
N PRO A 107 3.74 -19.30 -0.05
CA PRO A 107 3.97 -19.00 1.36
C PRO A 107 3.84 -20.25 2.22
N THR A 108 4.66 -20.33 3.27
CA THR A 108 4.42 -21.25 4.39
C THR A 108 3.27 -20.73 5.27
N GLN A 109 2.85 -21.51 6.28
CA GLN A 109 1.86 -21.04 7.25
C GLN A 109 2.30 -19.75 7.94
N GLN A 110 3.58 -19.65 8.30
CA GLN A 110 4.16 -18.44 8.88
C GLN A 110 4.21 -17.28 7.87
N GLY A 111 4.57 -17.56 6.62
CA GLY A 111 4.69 -16.54 5.56
C GLY A 111 3.36 -15.99 5.04
N SER A 112 2.24 -16.66 5.32
CA SER A 112 0.90 -16.24 4.87
C SER A 112 0.53 -14.82 5.33
N GLY A 113 0.98 -14.43 6.54
CA GLY A 113 0.73 -13.11 7.12
C GLY A 113 1.35 -11.95 6.34
N LEU A 114 2.50 -12.16 5.70
CA LEU A 114 3.17 -11.17 4.84
C LEU A 114 2.79 -11.33 3.37
N ALA A 115 2.63 -12.57 2.90
CA ALA A 115 2.32 -12.86 1.50
C ALA A 115 0.98 -12.27 1.08
N LYS A 116 0.00 -12.22 1.99
CA LYS A 116 -1.30 -11.60 1.70
C LYS A 116 -1.13 -10.15 1.25
N ASP A 117 -0.15 -9.41 1.76
CA ASP A 117 -0.02 -7.97 1.51
C ASP A 117 0.36 -7.63 0.05
N VAL A 118 0.51 -8.64 -0.82
CA VAL A 118 0.57 -8.47 -2.28
C VAL A 118 -0.64 -7.72 -2.85
N TRP A 119 -1.84 -7.85 -2.25
CA TRP A 119 -3.01 -7.11 -2.72
C TRP A 119 -2.89 -5.60 -2.44
N LEU A 120 -2.12 -5.18 -1.41
CA LEU A 120 -1.82 -3.77 -1.15
C LEU A 120 -0.93 -3.17 -2.24
N LEU A 121 0.04 -3.95 -2.73
CA LEU A 121 0.87 -3.55 -3.88
C LEU A 121 -0.01 -3.37 -5.12
N GLY A 122 -0.89 -4.33 -5.39
CA GLY A 122 -1.85 -4.25 -6.50
C GLY A 122 -2.72 -3.00 -6.40
N ALA A 123 -3.32 -2.75 -5.23
CA ALA A 123 -4.13 -1.57 -4.98
C ALA A 123 -3.35 -0.26 -5.18
N GLY A 124 -2.12 -0.16 -4.64
CA GLY A 124 -1.26 1.00 -4.81
C GLY A 124 -0.92 1.27 -6.27
N LEU A 125 -0.56 0.22 -7.02
CA LEU A 125 -0.30 0.31 -8.46
C LEU A 125 -1.55 0.75 -9.22
N THR A 126 -2.75 0.24 -8.88
CA THR A 126 -4.00 0.68 -9.49
C THR A 126 -4.23 2.18 -9.27
N LEU A 127 -4.02 2.69 -8.05
CA LEU A 127 -4.18 4.13 -7.76
C LEU A 127 -3.21 5.00 -8.57
N VAL A 128 -1.96 4.54 -8.75
CA VAL A 128 -0.94 5.24 -9.55
C VAL A 128 -1.28 5.19 -11.03
N LEU A 129 -1.54 3.99 -11.55
CA LEU A 129 -1.78 3.77 -12.98
C LEU A 129 -3.06 4.46 -13.45
N ASP A 130 -4.17 4.38 -12.72
CA ASP A 130 -5.42 5.02 -13.12
C ASP A 130 -5.30 6.55 -13.17
N ASP A 131 -4.54 7.14 -12.24
CA ASP A 131 -4.28 8.59 -12.21
C ASP A 131 -3.31 9.03 -13.31
N LEU A 132 -2.29 8.22 -13.63
CA LEU A 132 -1.37 8.48 -14.75
C LEU A 132 -2.04 8.29 -16.12
N LEU A 133 -2.78 7.20 -16.30
CA LEU A 133 -3.51 6.89 -17.53
C LEU A 133 -4.68 7.86 -17.73
N GLY A 134 -5.38 8.25 -16.66
CA GLY A 134 -6.42 9.28 -16.69
C GLY A 134 -5.89 10.66 -17.09
N ARG A 135 -4.65 10.99 -16.69
CA ARG A 135 -3.96 12.21 -17.16
C ARG A 135 -3.50 12.10 -18.61
N ALA A 136 -2.96 10.94 -19.01
CA ALA A 136 -2.52 10.69 -20.39
C ALA A 136 -3.69 10.68 -21.38
N ALA A 137 -4.88 10.24 -20.95
CA ALA A 137 -6.13 10.33 -21.68
C ALA A 137 -6.76 11.74 -21.65
N GLY A 138 -6.00 12.77 -21.25
CA GLY A 138 -6.44 14.14 -21.06
C GLY A 138 -7.41 14.62 -22.15
N THR A 139 -8.51 15.26 -21.72
CA THR A 139 -9.37 16.07 -22.59
C THR A 139 -9.85 15.37 -23.87
N GLY A 140 -10.74 14.38 -23.77
CA GLY A 140 -11.30 13.82 -25.00
C GLY A 140 -12.29 12.68 -24.85
N ARG A 141 -13.46 12.95 -24.25
CA ARG A 141 -14.76 12.45 -24.74
C ARG A 141 -15.88 12.96 -23.82
N PRO A 142 -16.74 13.89 -24.27
CA PRO A 142 -18.03 14.02 -23.63
C PRO A 142 -18.78 12.70 -23.88
N TRP A 143 -19.15 12.01 -22.80
CA TRP A 143 -20.04 10.85 -22.76
C TRP A 143 -21.44 11.24 -23.24
N GLY A 144 -21.61 11.69 -24.49
CA GLY A 144 -22.87 12.34 -24.87
C GLY A 144 -23.06 12.74 -26.32
N ARG A 145 -22.27 12.24 -27.29
CA ARG A 145 -22.55 12.48 -28.72
C ARG A 145 -22.37 11.24 -29.60
N THR A 146 -23.10 10.17 -29.29
CA THR A 146 -23.29 9.06 -30.25
C THR A 146 -24.73 8.94 -30.74
N ILE A 147 -25.70 9.64 -30.14
CA ILE A 147 -27.12 9.43 -30.48
C ILE A 147 -27.65 10.43 -31.53
N ARG A 148 -27.01 11.59 -31.77
CA ARG A 148 -27.59 12.63 -32.65
C ARG A 148 -27.25 12.57 -34.15
N CYS A 149 -26.26 11.80 -34.58
CA CYS A 149 -25.93 11.74 -36.02
C CYS A 149 -26.77 10.74 -36.83
N ARG A 150 -27.62 9.92 -36.19
CA ARG A 150 -28.42 8.90 -36.89
C ARG A 150 -29.84 9.33 -37.28
N LEU A 151 -30.24 10.58 -36.98
CA LEU A 151 -31.60 11.09 -37.21
C LEU A 151 -31.68 12.28 -38.18
N ARG A 152 -30.57 12.72 -38.79
CA ARG A 152 -30.55 13.81 -39.79
C ARG A 152 -30.23 13.32 -41.21
N ARG A 153 -30.63 12.08 -41.52
CA ARG A 153 -30.63 11.49 -42.87
C ARG A 153 -31.90 10.65 -43.08
N ARG A 154 -33.05 11.24 -42.74
CA ARG A 154 -34.34 10.87 -43.31
C ARG A 154 -34.98 12.15 -43.82
#